data_AF-A0A6C0I1C3-F1
#
_entry.id   AF-A0A6C0I1C3-F1
#
_cell.length_a   1.000
_cell.length_b   1.000
_cell.length_c   1.000
_cell.angle_alpha   90.00
_cell.angle_beta   90.00
_cell.angle_gamma   90.00
#
_symmetry.space_group_name_H-M   'P 1'
#
loop_
_entity.id
_entity.type
_entity.pdbx_description
1 polymer ?
#
loop_
_entity_poly.entity_id
_entity_poly.type
_entity_poly.pdbx_seq_one_letter_code
_entity_poly.pdbx_strand_id
1 'polypeptide(L)'
;MNSYIQSLFGISKKEDETIDEPIFQLPITYLDPIHIHPLQESVVSDLELVQINAESSYLYEPLFQPKHEFARKMIPQWKNYITTDVDFLVESQEIIQSLDTYQESIQRTQYDVSYSEMVEIWKDIKEDPHFLERYSYMEIEILEHANTIPAFLQAITVINMSSPILSFFIPFIMFLMPFIIIKLQGHPITFSIYLSVLKDISRHHFIGKIISSSVSGGFNIRNMVYLLGIVGLYCFQIYQNWLSCSRFYKNIQKINTNIISIKKYVNYSIVSMESMYSIMNDKKSYHTFSVKLKRQLENLKRLNQILIKIQPFYPSFSKIGEIGDLLGCYYQIYSKSEYSNALAYSFEFEGYINNLLGVYDNVVNKRITFATYDNASDLIIKDQYYPSLLMDASGYTVNDINLNKNMIITGPNASGKTTYLKTTTLNIIFSQQIGCGFYSSCTICPYTHIHSYLNIPDTSGRDSLFQAESRRCKEIIGAIIQNQEKRHFCIFDELYSGTNPTEATKSAYAFLTYLAKFENVDFILTTHYLDMCERITKEKSVLIENWKMIVECMENGDLEYQYTISPGISKVQGAIKVLRDMDYPLEILDTIKTYDISNKDIAVEDIKIKKKKKISTTQ
;
A
#
# COMPACT_ATOMS: atom_id res chain seq x y z
N MET A 1 2.59 -11.44 5.06
CA MET A 1 2.29 -10.08 4.56
C MET A 1 0.80 -9.82 4.33
N ASN A 2 -0.04 -10.85 4.08
CA ASN A 2 -1.53 -10.73 4.09
C ASN A 2 -2.12 -10.20 5.42
N SER A 3 -1.47 -10.43 6.56
CA SER A 3 -1.94 -9.95 7.87
C SER A 3 -1.90 -8.43 8.02
N TYR A 4 -1.05 -7.71 7.27
CA TYR A 4 -0.91 -6.26 7.41
C TYR A 4 -2.05 -5.52 6.72
N ILE A 5 -2.49 -6.00 5.55
CA ILE A 5 -3.66 -5.47 4.84
C ILE A 5 -4.95 -5.80 5.60
N GLN A 6 -5.07 -7.04 6.12
CA GLN A 6 -6.18 -7.44 7.00
C GLN A 6 -6.26 -6.61 8.29
N SER A 7 -5.11 -6.16 8.83
CA SER A 7 -5.04 -5.27 10.00
C SER A 7 -5.41 -3.81 9.72
N LEU A 8 -5.33 -3.37 8.46
CA LEU A 8 -5.59 -1.99 8.03
C LEU A 8 -7.05 -1.74 7.58
N PHE A 9 -7.82 -2.81 7.38
CA PHE A 9 -9.27 -2.81 7.10
C PHE A 9 -10.08 -3.52 8.20
N GLY A 10 -9.44 -3.82 9.34
CA GLY A 10 -10.02 -4.43 10.54
C GLY A 10 -11.02 -5.55 10.27
N ILE A 11 -10.61 -6.54 9.49
CA ILE A 11 -11.32 -7.81 9.41
C ILE A 11 -11.08 -8.53 10.75
N SER A 12 -11.91 -8.21 11.76
CA SER A 12 -11.88 -8.92 13.04
C SER A 12 -12.56 -10.28 12.89
N LYS A 13 -11.90 -11.31 13.42
CA LYS A 13 -12.33 -12.71 13.38
C LYS A 13 -13.66 -12.89 14.10
N LYS A 14 -14.67 -13.42 13.41
CA LYS A 14 -15.55 -14.42 14.00
C LYS A 14 -14.90 -15.77 13.71
N GLU A 15 -14.58 -16.51 14.78
CA GLU A 15 -14.06 -17.88 14.70
C GLU A 15 -15.15 -18.78 14.12
N ASP A 16 -15.10 -19.04 12.82
CA ASP A 16 -15.30 -20.35 12.19
C ASP A 16 -15.22 -20.22 10.65
N GLU A 17 -14.63 -21.24 10.02
CA GLU A 17 -14.55 -21.52 8.58
C GLU A 17 -13.35 -20.98 7.76
N THR A 18 -12.39 -21.88 7.51
CA THR A 18 -11.43 -21.94 6.38
C THR A 18 -10.38 -20.82 6.28
N ILE A 19 -9.22 -21.14 5.69
CA ILE A 19 -8.14 -20.16 5.46
C ILE A 19 -8.68 -19.12 4.46
N ASP A 20 -9.16 -17.99 4.97
CA ASP A 20 -9.81 -16.94 4.18
C ASP A 20 -8.85 -16.43 3.09
N GLU A 21 -9.21 -16.67 1.83
CA GLU A 21 -8.58 -16.00 0.69
C GLU A 21 -8.70 -14.48 0.89
N PRO A 22 -7.64 -13.70 0.60
CA PRO A 22 -7.74 -12.25 0.63
C PRO A 22 -8.87 -11.75 -0.28
N ILE A 23 -9.60 -10.73 0.18
CA ILE A 23 -10.82 -10.23 -0.48
C ILE A 23 -10.53 -9.86 -1.94
N PHE A 24 -9.40 -9.17 -2.18
CA PHE A 24 -8.91 -8.81 -3.50
C PHE A 24 -7.46 -9.30 -3.67
N GLN A 25 -7.10 -9.67 -4.91
CA GLN A 25 -5.74 -9.99 -5.30
C GLN A 25 -5.46 -9.44 -6.70
N LEU A 26 -4.20 -9.11 -6.98
CA LEU A 26 -3.77 -8.65 -8.30
C LEU A 26 -4.01 -9.73 -9.37
N PRO A 27 -4.33 -9.35 -10.62
CA PRO A 27 -4.58 -10.31 -11.72
C PRO A 27 -3.48 -11.36 -11.91
N ILE A 28 -2.22 -10.97 -11.76
CA ILE A 28 -1.05 -11.87 -11.86
C ILE A 28 -1.12 -13.08 -10.92
N THR A 29 -1.82 -12.96 -9.79
CA THR A 29 -1.96 -14.05 -8.80
C THR A 29 -2.94 -15.15 -9.23
N TYR A 30 -3.73 -14.90 -10.28
CA TYR A 30 -4.72 -15.85 -10.82
C TYR A 30 -4.19 -16.69 -11.98
N LEU A 31 -2.95 -16.47 -12.41
CA LEU A 31 -2.29 -17.26 -13.45
C LEU A 31 -2.00 -18.69 -12.97
N ASP A 32 -1.66 -19.57 -13.92
CA ASP A 32 -1.19 -20.90 -13.56
C ASP A 32 0.06 -20.78 -12.67
N PRO A 33 0.15 -21.49 -11.53
CA PRO A 33 1.30 -21.45 -10.63
C PRO A 33 2.65 -21.69 -11.32
N ILE A 34 2.70 -22.39 -12.47
CA ILE A 34 3.95 -22.59 -13.23
C ILE A 34 4.53 -21.28 -13.79
N HIS A 35 3.70 -20.24 -13.94
CA HIS A 35 4.08 -18.94 -14.49
C HIS A 35 4.23 -17.85 -13.42
N ILE A 36 3.88 -18.12 -12.16
CA ILE A 36 3.96 -17.13 -11.07
C ILE A 36 5.24 -17.37 -10.27
N HIS A 37 6.13 -16.38 -10.26
CA HIS A 37 7.42 -16.51 -9.56
C HIS A 37 7.56 -15.46 -8.47
N PRO A 38 7.80 -15.87 -7.20
CA PRO A 38 7.95 -14.93 -6.11
C PRO A 38 9.27 -14.17 -6.22
N LEU A 39 9.22 -12.85 -5.95
CA LEU A 39 10.44 -12.06 -5.76
C LEU A 39 11.06 -12.40 -4.40
N GLN A 40 12.36 -12.68 -4.39
CA GLN A 40 13.09 -12.94 -3.14
C GLN A 40 13.12 -11.69 -2.25
N GLU A 41 13.05 -11.87 -0.94
CA GLU A 41 13.08 -10.76 0.02
C GLU A 41 14.36 -9.93 -0.08
N SER A 42 15.49 -10.57 -0.41
CA SER A 42 16.76 -9.92 -0.73
C SER A 42 16.59 -8.91 -1.87
N VAL A 43 16.01 -9.32 -3.01
CA VAL A 43 15.76 -8.44 -4.16
C VAL A 43 14.86 -7.27 -3.77
N VAL A 44 13.78 -7.55 -3.03
CA VAL A 44 12.83 -6.52 -2.57
C VAL A 44 13.51 -5.47 -1.69
N SER A 45 14.35 -5.92 -0.74
CA SER A 45 15.06 -5.04 0.19
C SER A 45 16.17 -4.26 -0.52
N ASP A 46 16.99 -4.94 -1.32
CA ASP A 46 18.16 -4.38 -1.98
C ASP A 46 17.80 -3.34 -3.04
N LEU A 47 16.67 -3.54 -3.71
CA LEU A 47 16.08 -2.57 -4.62
C LEU A 47 15.15 -1.58 -3.92
N GLU A 48 14.96 -1.63 -2.60
CA GLU A 48 14.12 -0.68 -1.87
C GLU A 48 12.68 -0.58 -2.47
N LEU A 49 12.13 -1.70 -2.95
CA LEU A 49 10.82 -1.72 -3.62
C LEU A 49 9.67 -1.30 -2.70
N VAL A 50 9.84 -1.46 -1.39
CA VAL A 50 8.88 -1.08 -0.35
C VAL A 50 9.62 -0.23 0.69
N GLN A 51 8.90 0.72 1.29
CA GLN A 51 9.43 1.56 2.36
C GLN A 51 10.14 0.75 3.45
N ILE A 52 11.42 1.05 3.64
CA ILE A 52 12.19 0.61 4.80
C ILE A 52 12.03 1.65 5.93
N ASN A 53 11.85 2.94 5.58
CA ASN A 53 11.69 4.06 6.51
C ASN A 53 10.61 5.07 6.03
N ALA A 54 10.04 5.86 6.94
CA ALA A 54 8.98 6.84 6.66
C ALA A 54 9.38 7.98 5.69
N GLU A 55 10.68 8.13 5.41
CA GLU A 55 11.24 9.19 4.56
C GLU A 55 11.59 8.72 3.13
N SER A 56 11.54 7.41 2.82
CA SER A 56 11.86 6.92 1.48
C SER A 56 10.60 6.77 0.60
N SER A 57 10.64 7.29 -0.63
CA SER A 57 9.61 7.06 -1.65
C SER A 57 9.67 5.62 -2.17
N TYR A 58 8.53 5.04 -2.53
CA TYR A 58 8.52 3.70 -3.14
C TYR A 58 9.19 3.76 -4.53
N LEU A 59 10.03 2.80 -4.91
CA LEU A 59 10.53 2.77 -6.30
C LEU A 59 9.43 2.48 -7.34
N TYR A 60 8.27 1.99 -6.88
CA TYR A 60 7.05 1.92 -7.66
C TYR A 60 6.30 3.26 -7.81
N GLU A 61 6.63 4.28 -7.02
CA GLU A 61 5.91 5.55 -7.00
C GLU A 61 6.03 6.34 -8.31
N PRO A 62 7.21 6.44 -8.96
CA PRO A 62 7.31 7.04 -10.30
C PRO A 62 6.46 6.32 -11.35
N LEU A 63 6.28 5.01 -11.20
CA LEU A 63 5.51 4.15 -12.11
C LEU A 63 3.99 4.31 -11.92
N PHE A 64 3.52 4.29 -10.67
CA PHE A 64 2.08 4.27 -10.35
C PHE A 64 1.47 5.64 -10.02
N GLN A 65 2.28 6.64 -9.65
CA GLN A 65 1.82 8.02 -9.36
C GLN A 65 0.51 8.05 -8.52
N PRO A 66 0.49 7.39 -7.35
CA PRO A 66 -0.75 7.10 -6.63
C PRO A 66 -1.47 8.38 -6.16
N LYS A 67 -2.71 8.58 -6.62
CA LYS A 67 -3.48 9.82 -6.41
C LYS A 67 -4.28 9.85 -5.10
N HIS A 68 -4.51 8.69 -4.48
CA HIS A 68 -5.29 8.58 -3.24
C HIS A 68 -4.83 7.41 -2.34
N GLU A 69 -5.40 7.32 -1.13
CA GLU A 69 -4.97 6.36 -0.09
C GLU A 69 -5.11 4.89 -0.54
N PHE A 70 -6.20 4.51 -1.22
CA PHE A 70 -6.35 3.14 -1.73
C PHE A 70 -5.22 2.73 -2.69
N ALA A 71 -4.80 3.63 -3.58
CA ALA A 71 -3.71 3.38 -4.52
C ALA A 71 -2.38 3.16 -3.79
N ARG A 72 -2.06 4.02 -2.81
CA ARG A 72 -0.84 3.88 -1.99
C ARG A 72 -0.82 2.56 -1.21
N LYS A 73 -1.97 2.14 -0.66
CA LYS A 73 -2.11 0.85 0.03
C LYS A 73 -1.99 -0.37 -0.90
N MET A 74 -2.21 -0.20 -2.20
CA MET A 74 -2.08 -1.26 -3.19
C MET A 74 -0.62 -1.52 -3.59
N ILE A 75 0.26 -0.50 -3.52
CA ILE A 75 1.67 -0.61 -3.95
C ILE A 75 2.41 -1.81 -3.34
N PRO A 76 2.33 -2.10 -2.02
CA PRO A 76 3.02 -3.24 -1.43
C PRO A 76 2.59 -4.61 -1.97
N GLN A 77 1.44 -4.75 -2.63
CA GLN A 77 1.04 -6.02 -3.25
C GLN A 77 1.87 -6.34 -4.51
N TRP A 78 2.39 -5.33 -5.20
CA TRP A 78 3.13 -5.49 -6.46
C TRP A 78 4.48 -6.17 -6.27
N LYS A 79 5.15 -6.01 -5.12
CA LYS A 79 6.47 -6.61 -4.88
C LYS A 79 6.49 -8.13 -4.70
N ASN A 80 5.34 -8.80 -4.73
CA ASN A 80 5.27 -10.22 -4.36
C ASN A 80 5.69 -11.13 -5.52
N TYR A 81 5.28 -10.82 -6.74
CA TYR A 81 5.38 -11.74 -7.88
C TYR A 81 5.83 -11.03 -9.16
N ILE A 82 6.54 -11.77 -9.99
CA ILE A 82 6.75 -11.54 -11.42
C ILE A 82 6.17 -12.74 -12.18
N THR A 83 5.95 -12.61 -13.48
CA THR A 83 5.44 -13.71 -14.29
C THR A 83 6.26 -13.95 -15.55
N THR A 84 6.27 -15.22 -15.99
CA THR A 84 6.78 -15.65 -17.29
C THR A 84 5.66 -15.91 -18.31
N ASP A 85 4.40 -15.63 -17.96
CA ASP A 85 3.26 -15.73 -18.87
C ASP A 85 3.25 -14.53 -19.83
N VAL A 86 3.72 -14.77 -21.06
CA VAL A 86 3.78 -13.73 -22.10
C VAL A 86 2.39 -13.29 -22.56
N ASP A 87 1.42 -14.21 -22.62
CA ASP A 87 0.05 -13.88 -23.01
C ASP A 87 -0.55 -12.87 -22.00
N PHE A 88 -0.35 -13.11 -20.69
CA PHE A 88 -0.76 -12.17 -19.66
C PHE A 88 -0.08 -10.80 -19.79
N LEU A 89 1.23 -10.78 -20.06
CA LEU A 89 1.96 -9.53 -20.18
C LEU A 89 1.51 -8.72 -21.39
N VAL A 90 1.27 -9.36 -22.54
CA VAL A 90 0.74 -8.71 -23.74
C VAL A 90 -0.70 -8.24 -23.51
N GLU A 91 -1.57 -9.07 -22.93
CA GLU A 91 -2.94 -8.66 -22.58
C GLU A 91 -2.96 -7.50 -21.57
N SER A 92 -2.00 -7.44 -20.64
CA SER A 92 -1.82 -6.30 -19.72
C SER A 92 -1.50 -5.00 -20.48
N GLN A 93 -0.64 -5.07 -21.51
CA GLN A 93 -0.33 -3.92 -22.37
C GLN A 93 -1.58 -3.44 -23.11
N GLU A 94 -2.36 -4.35 -23.68
CA GLU A 94 -3.62 -4.04 -24.37
C GLU A 94 -4.65 -3.38 -23.44
N ILE A 95 -4.76 -3.87 -22.21
CA ILE A 95 -5.62 -3.27 -21.17
C ILE A 95 -5.16 -1.84 -20.88
N ILE A 96 -3.85 -1.62 -20.66
CA ILE A 96 -3.30 -0.28 -20.40
C ILE A 96 -3.60 0.65 -21.57
N GLN A 97 -3.42 0.21 -22.81
CA GLN A 97 -3.70 1.00 -24.01
C GLN A 97 -5.18 1.40 -24.13
N SER A 98 -6.09 0.62 -23.55
CA SER A 98 -7.54 0.84 -23.61
C SER A 98 -8.10 1.65 -22.42
N LEU A 99 -7.22 2.19 -21.55
CA LEU A 99 -7.65 2.94 -20.37
C LEU A 99 -8.22 4.33 -20.69
N ASP A 100 -8.05 4.83 -21.91
CA ASP A 100 -8.75 6.01 -22.41
C ASP A 100 -10.28 5.83 -22.37
N THR A 101 -10.76 4.66 -22.81
CA THR A 101 -12.18 4.27 -22.80
C THR A 101 -12.74 4.22 -21.38
N TYR A 102 -11.92 3.74 -20.44
CA TYR A 102 -12.25 3.78 -19.02
C TYR A 102 -12.37 5.23 -18.50
N GLN A 103 -11.38 6.07 -18.79
CA GLN A 103 -11.38 7.48 -18.35
C GLN A 103 -12.60 8.24 -18.89
N GLU A 104 -12.97 8.04 -20.15
CA GLU A 104 -14.17 8.63 -20.73
C GLU A 104 -15.45 8.20 -20.00
N SER A 105 -15.54 6.90 -19.66
CA SER A 105 -16.70 6.34 -18.95
C SER A 105 -16.85 6.98 -17.57
N ILE A 106 -15.75 7.15 -16.84
CA ILE A 106 -15.73 7.79 -15.52
C ILE A 106 -16.07 9.28 -15.59
N GLN A 107 -15.48 10.03 -16.54
CA GLN A 107 -15.72 11.48 -16.67
C GLN A 107 -17.21 11.81 -16.91
N ARG A 108 -17.95 10.92 -17.58
CA ARG A 108 -19.40 11.09 -17.81
C ARG A 108 -20.24 10.99 -16.53
N THR A 109 -19.73 10.38 -15.46
CA THR A 109 -20.50 10.14 -14.23
C THR A 109 -20.67 11.36 -13.33
N GLN A 110 -19.75 12.33 -13.41
CA GLN A 110 -19.71 13.53 -12.54
C GLN A 110 -19.71 13.24 -11.02
N TYR A 111 -19.36 12.01 -10.59
CA TYR A 111 -19.27 11.69 -9.16
C TYR A 111 -17.97 12.24 -8.55
N ASP A 112 -18.12 13.04 -7.49
CA ASP A 112 -17.02 13.44 -6.62
C ASP A 112 -16.92 12.48 -5.43
N VAL A 113 -15.86 11.67 -5.42
CA VAL A 113 -15.64 10.59 -4.45
C VAL A 113 -14.51 10.97 -3.49
N SER A 114 -14.83 11.02 -2.20
CA SER A 114 -13.86 11.22 -1.13
C SER A 114 -13.36 9.88 -0.60
N TYR A 115 -12.16 9.47 -1.01
CA TYR A 115 -11.55 8.21 -0.55
C TYR A 115 -11.25 8.19 0.95
N SER A 116 -10.83 9.32 1.53
CA SER A 116 -10.54 9.43 2.96
C SER A 116 -11.81 9.30 3.80
N GLU A 117 -12.92 9.88 3.34
CA GLU A 117 -14.22 9.73 3.98
C GLU A 117 -14.67 8.26 3.98
N MET A 118 -14.46 7.55 2.87
CA MET A 118 -14.79 6.13 2.78
C MET A 118 -13.96 5.26 3.75
N VAL A 119 -12.68 5.59 3.96
CA VAL A 119 -11.84 4.94 4.98
C VAL A 119 -12.42 5.17 6.37
N GLU A 120 -12.79 6.40 6.73
CA GLU A 120 -13.38 6.71 8.03
C GLU A 120 -14.71 6.01 8.26
N ILE A 121 -15.57 5.97 7.24
CA ILE A 121 -16.85 5.26 7.28
C ILE A 121 -16.62 3.75 7.45
N TRP A 122 -15.67 3.16 6.72
CA TRP A 122 -15.35 1.75 6.86
C TRP A 122 -14.88 1.41 8.27
N LYS A 123 -13.99 2.23 8.84
CA LYS A 123 -13.53 2.08 10.23
C LYS A 123 -14.68 2.16 11.22
N ASP A 124 -15.57 3.14 11.06
CA ASP A 124 -16.75 3.29 11.91
C ASP A 124 -17.69 2.08 11.85
N ILE A 125 -17.84 1.46 10.68
CA ILE A 125 -18.72 0.29 10.52
C ILE A 125 -18.05 -0.99 11.01
N LYS A 126 -16.80 -1.25 10.62
CA LYS A 126 -16.17 -2.58 10.78
C LYS A 126 -15.19 -2.68 11.94
N GLU A 127 -14.59 -1.56 12.34
CA GLU A 127 -13.51 -1.55 13.33
C GLU A 127 -13.97 -0.99 14.69
N ASP A 128 -15.13 -0.34 14.78
CA ASP A 128 -15.69 0.15 16.05
C ASP A 128 -16.26 -1.02 16.88
N PRO A 129 -15.61 -1.41 18.00
CA PRO A 129 -16.10 -2.51 18.84
C PRO A 129 -17.43 -2.17 19.52
N HIS A 130 -17.79 -0.89 19.56
CA HIS A 130 -19.02 -0.40 20.14
C HIS A 130 -20.07 -0.04 19.07
N PHE A 131 -19.92 -0.53 17.83
CA PHE A 131 -20.86 -0.22 16.73
C PHE A 131 -22.32 -0.47 17.11
N LEU A 132 -22.64 -1.65 17.66
CA LEU A 132 -24.00 -2.02 18.04
C LEU A 132 -24.56 -1.09 19.12
N GLU A 133 -23.79 -0.87 20.19
CA GLU A 133 -24.15 0.03 21.30
C GLU A 133 -24.36 1.46 20.81
N ARG A 134 -23.38 1.99 20.08
CA ARG A 134 -23.33 3.38 19.58
C ARG A 134 -24.54 3.72 18.74
N TYR A 135 -24.96 2.80 17.88
CA TYR A 135 -26.10 2.98 16.98
C TYR A 135 -27.40 2.36 17.52
N SER A 136 -27.40 1.91 18.78
CA SER A 136 -28.56 1.37 19.50
C SER A 136 -29.20 0.16 18.81
N TYR A 137 -28.37 -0.70 18.22
CA TYR A 137 -28.77 -2.02 17.75
C TYR A 137 -28.86 -3.02 18.91
N MET A 138 -29.61 -4.10 18.71
CA MET A 138 -29.72 -5.18 19.68
C MET A 138 -28.40 -5.98 19.73
N GLU A 139 -27.79 -6.05 20.90
CA GLU A 139 -26.55 -6.83 21.14
C GLU A 139 -26.83 -8.28 21.52
N ILE A 140 -28.04 -8.58 22.02
CA ILE A 140 -28.41 -9.91 22.47
C ILE A 140 -28.59 -10.81 21.24
N GLU A 141 -27.81 -11.89 21.14
CA GLU A 141 -27.78 -12.82 19.99
C GLU A 141 -29.18 -13.28 19.55
N ILE A 142 -30.06 -13.62 20.49
CA ILE A 142 -31.44 -14.07 20.21
C ILE A 142 -32.27 -13.01 19.49
N LEU A 143 -31.97 -11.73 19.72
CA LEU A 143 -32.68 -10.58 19.15
C LEU A 143 -31.93 -9.92 17.99
N GLU A 144 -30.78 -10.47 17.58
CA GLU A 144 -29.96 -9.91 16.51
C GLU A 144 -30.75 -9.81 15.19
N HIS A 145 -31.60 -10.80 14.89
CA HIS A 145 -32.45 -10.77 13.69
C HIS A 145 -33.39 -9.54 13.64
N ALA A 146 -33.77 -8.99 14.80
CA ALA A 146 -34.60 -7.79 14.86
C ALA A 146 -33.92 -6.56 14.26
N ASN A 147 -32.57 -6.53 14.24
CA ASN A 147 -31.78 -5.46 13.60
C ASN A 147 -31.91 -5.47 12.06
N THR A 148 -32.53 -6.49 11.48
CA THR A 148 -32.80 -6.54 10.03
C THR A 148 -34.21 -6.09 9.66
N ILE A 149 -35.08 -5.87 10.65
CA ILE A 149 -36.50 -5.57 10.46
C ILE A 149 -36.72 -4.05 10.56
N PRO A 150 -37.00 -3.34 9.44
CA PRO A 150 -37.13 -1.88 9.46
C PRO A 150 -38.23 -1.38 10.41
N ALA A 151 -39.38 -2.07 10.45
CA ALA A 151 -40.49 -1.70 11.34
C ALA A 151 -40.12 -1.77 12.83
N PHE A 152 -39.28 -2.73 13.22
CA PHE A 152 -38.80 -2.86 14.60
C PHE A 152 -37.86 -1.71 14.96
N LEU A 153 -36.86 -1.46 14.11
CA LEU A 153 -35.91 -0.36 14.28
C LEU A 153 -36.61 1.00 14.30
N GLN A 154 -37.65 1.17 13.48
CA GLN A 154 -38.51 2.33 13.46
C GLN A 154 -39.22 2.55 14.81
N ALA A 155 -39.80 1.49 15.39
CA ALA A 155 -40.48 1.56 16.67
C ALA A 155 -39.51 1.93 17.82
N ILE A 156 -38.35 1.29 17.87
CA ILE A 156 -37.29 1.59 18.86
C ILE A 156 -36.82 3.05 18.73
N THR A 157 -36.60 3.51 17.50
CA THR A 157 -36.22 4.91 17.21
C THR A 157 -37.27 5.89 17.74
N VAL A 158 -38.55 5.65 17.49
CA VAL A 158 -39.64 6.52 17.97
C VAL A 158 -39.70 6.54 19.50
N ILE A 159 -39.50 5.39 20.15
CA ILE A 159 -39.43 5.30 21.62
C ILE A 159 -38.25 6.12 22.16
N ASN A 160 -37.06 5.96 21.57
CA ASN A 160 -35.85 6.64 22.00
C ASN A 160 -35.94 8.16 21.81
N MET A 161 -36.47 8.61 20.67
CA MET A 161 -36.69 10.04 20.39
C MET A 161 -37.80 10.64 21.27
N SER A 162 -38.80 9.84 21.65
CA SER A 162 -39.89 10.28 22.53
C SER A 162 -39.53 10.17 24.02
N SER A 163 -38.35 9.64 24.36
CA SER A 163 -37.96 9.34 25.75
C SER A 163 -38.01 10.53 26.70
N PRO A 164 -37.67 11.79 26.33
CA PRO A 164 -37.81 12.92 27.27
C PRO A 164 -39.28 13.22 27.61
N ILE A 165 -40.16 13.12 26.60
CA ILE A 165 -41.60 13.33 26.75
C ILE A 165 -42.20 12.19 27.58
N LEU A 166 -41.90 10.94 27.23
CA LEU A 166 -42.35 9.76 27.96
C LEU A 166 -41.90 9.84 29.43
N SER A 167 -40.64 10.17 29.68
CA SER A 167 -40.10 10.30 31.04
C SER A 167 -40.78 11.38 31.87
N PHE A 168 -41.21 12.46 31.23
CA PHE A 168 -42.01 13.50 31.88
C PHE A 168 -43.42 13.00 32.25
N PHE A 169 -44.04 12.19 31.40
CA PHE A 169 -45.40 11.67 31.61
C PHE A 169 -45.47 10.38 32.44
N ILE A 170 -44.38 9.61 32.58
CA ILE A 170 -44.34 8.34 33.33
C ILE A 170 -44.94 8.46 34.74
N PRO A 171 -44.60 9.47 35.56
CA PRO A 171 -45.19 9.61 36.90
C PRO A 171 -46.72 9.72 36.86
N PHE A 172 -47.26 10.47 35.88
CA PHE A 172 -48.70 10.64 35.70
C PHE A 172 -49.38 9.36 35.22
N ILE A 173 -48.74 8.62 34.31
CA ILE A 173 -49.23 7.32 33.84
C ILE A 173 -49.26 6.33 35.01
N MET A 174 -48.22 6.29 35.84
CA MET A 174 -48.17 5.44 37.05
C MET A 174 -49.30 5.75 38.03
N PHE A 175 -49.68 7.02 38.19
CA PHE A 175 -50.84 7.40 38.99
C PHE A 175 -52.19 7.04 38.34
N LEU A 176 -52.24 6.84 37.02
CA LEU A 176 -53.47 6.48 36.30
C LEU A 176 -53.64 4.96 36.13
N MET A 177 -52.55 4.20 36.10
CA MET A 177 -52.54 2.75 35.85
C MET A 177 -53.44 1.95 36.82
N PRO A 178 -53.43 2.15 38.14
CA PRO A 178 -54.31 1.43 39.06
C PRO A 178 -55.80 1.68 38.76
N PHE A 179 -56.17 2.91 38.38
CA PHE A 179 -57.54 3.21 37.98
C PHE A 179 -57.95 2.42 36.72
N ILE A 180 -57.07 2.36 35.73
CA ILE A 180 -57.31 1.60 34.49
C ILE A 180 -57.48 0.10 34.82
N ILE A 181 -56.60 -0.47 35.63
CA ILE A 181 -56.64 -1.89 36.02
C ILE A 181 -57.94 -2.21 36.77
N ILE A 182 -58.32 -1.41 37.76
CA ILE A 182 -59.52 -1.67 38.56
C ILE A 182 -60.79 -1.55 37.70
N LYS A 183 -60.80 -0.62 36.74
CA LYS A 183 -61.89 -0.47 35.78
C LYS A 183 -61.96 -1.63 34.78
N LEU A 184 -60.82 -2.15 34.32
CA LEU A 184 -60.74 -3.35 33.46
C LEU A 184 -61.17 -4.63 34.19
N GLN A 185 -60.95 -4.71 35.50
CA GLN A 185 -61.42 -5.80 36.36
C GLN A 185 -62.93 -5.77 36.64
N GLY A 186 -63.66 -4.79 36.08
CA GLY A 186 -65.12 -4.69 36.19
C GLY A 186 -65.62 -4.09 37.50
N HIS A 187 -64.74 -3.53 38.34
CA HIS A 187 -65.17 -2.84 39.55
C HIS A 187 -65.77 -1.46 39.22
N PRO A 188 -66.90 -1.08 39.84
CA PRO A 188 -67.60 0.18 39.56
C PRO A 188 -66.94 1.36 40.29
N ILE A 189 -65.68 1.68 39.95
CA ILE A 189 -64.99 2.85 40.50
C ILE A 189 -65.12 4.02 39.53
N THR A 190 -65.67 5.14 40.00
CA THR A 190 -65.63 6.41 39.27
C THR A 190 -64.29 7.10 39.46
N PHE A 191 -63.88 7.92 38.48
CA PHE A 191 -62.63 8.68 38.56
C PHE A 191 -62.60 9.61 39.79
N SER A 192 -63.75 10.14 40.22
CA SER A 192 -63.87 10.96 41.43
C SER A 192 -63.54 10.18 42.71
N ILE A 193 -64.02 8.93 42.83
CA ILE A 193 -63.70 8.06 43.97
C ILE A 193 -62.22 7.72 43.96
N TYR A 194 -61.66 7.37 42.80
CA TYR A 194 -60.23 7.08 42.67
C TYR A 194 -59.35 8.26 43.12
N LEU A 195 -59.67 9.48 42.68
CA LEU A 195 -58.95 10.68 43.07
C LEU A 195 -59.05 10.96 44.57
N SER A 196 -60.19 10.64 45.19
CA SER A 196 -60.35 10.78 46.65
C SER A 196 -59.46 9.81 47.42
N VAL A 197 -59.31 8.57 46.93
CA VAL A 197 -58.43 7.55 47.51
C VAL A 197 -56.96 7.96 47.34
N LEU A 198 -56.55 8.43 46.15
CA LEU A 198 -55.21 8.95 45.93
C LEU A 198 -54.89 10.14 46.85
N LYS A 199 -55.86 11.04 47.07
CA LYS A 199 -55.70 12.17 47.99
C LYS A 199 -55.50 11.69 49.43
N ASP A 200 -56.21 10.66 49.86
CA ASP A 200 -56.08 10.11 51.21
C ASP A 200 -54.75 9.35 51.41
N ILE A 201 -54.34 8.56 50.43
CA ILE A 201 -53.01 7.90 50.40
C ILE A 201 -51.89 8.94 50.42
N SER A 202 -52.02 10.02 49.63
CA SER A 202 -51.01 11.07 49.56
C SER A 202 -50.78 11.74 50.91
N ARG A 203 -51.83 11.95 51.72
CA ARG A 203 -51.73 12.53 53.08
C ARG A 203 -50.90 11.68 54.03
N HIS A 204 -50.84 10.38 53.79
CA HIS A 204 -50.06 9.44 54.60
C HIS A 204 -48.65 9.20 54.03
N HIS A 205 -48.45 9.44 52.73
CA HIS A 205 -47.18 9.36 52.04
C HIS A 205 -46.23 10.51 52.44
N PHE A 206 -44.92 10.24 52.46
CA PHE A 206 -43.89 11.19 52.88
C PHE A 206 -43.99 12.54 52.15
N ILE A 207 -44.15 12.52 50.82
CA ILE A 207 -44.27 13.74 49.99
C ILE A 207 -45.52 14.55 50.37
N GLY A 208 -46.68 13.90 50.55
CA GLY A 208 -47.90 14.63 50.90
C GLY A 208 -47.90 15.10 52.35
N LYS A 209 -47.23 14.39 53.28
CA LYS A 209 -46.95 14.87 54.64
C LYS A 209 -46.08 16.12 54.63
N ILE A 210 -45.06 16.18 53.77
CA ILE A 210 -44.23 17.37 53.59
C ILE A 210 -45.08 18.53 53.09
N ILE A 211 -45.83 18.34 52.00
CA ILE A 211 -46.69 19.38 51.41
C ILE A 211 -47.74 19.87 52.43
N SER A 212 -48.41 18.96 53.16
CA SER A 212 -49.39 19.35 54.17
C SER A 212 -48.77 20.07 55.37
N SER A 213 -47.58 19.65 55.80
CA SER A 213 -46.86 20.27 56.94
C SER A 213 -46.31 21.67 56.60
N SER A 214 -45.91 21.89 55.35
CA SER A 214 -45.47 23.20 54.85
C SER A 214 -46.64 24.18 54.73
N VAL A 215 -47.86 23.71 54.42
CA VAL A 215 -49.08 24.53 54.37
C VAL A 215 -49.61 24.87 55.76
N SER A 216 -49.37 24.02 56.76
CA SER A 216 -49.80 24.25 58.16
C SER A 216 -48.78 25.00 59.04
N GLY A 217 -47.77 25.66 58.44
CA GLY A 217 -46.85 26.57 59.15
C GLY A 217 -45.69 25.93 59.93
N GLY A 218 -45.47 24.61 59.81
CA GLY A 218 -44.35 23.91 60.46
C GLY A 218 -43.15 23.76 59.53
N PHE A 219 -42.21 24.71 59.54
CA PHE A 219 -41.02 24.66 58.67
C PHE A 219 -40.01 23.61 59.15
N ASN A 220 -39.84 22.51 58.41
CA ASN A 220 -38.83 21.49 58.67
C ASN A 220 -37.76 21.51 57.56
N ILE A 221 -36.58 22.06 57.87
CA ILE A 221 -35.49 22.25 56.91
C ILE A 221 -35.01 20.94 56.29
N ARG A 222 -35.04 19.84 57.05
CA ARG A 222 -34.66 18.50 56.58
C ARG A 222 -35.61 18.01 55.47
N ASN A 223 -36.91 18.24 55.63
CA ASN A 223 -37.92 17.86 54.65
C ASN A 223 -37.81 18.69 53.36
N MET A 224 -37.45 19.98 53.48
CA MET A 224 -37.20 20.85 52.32
C MET A 224 -35.98 20.39 51.53
N VAL A 225 -34.88 20.02 52.20
CA VAL A 225 -33.68 19.47 51.56
C VAL A 225 -33.99 18.16 50.83
N TYR A 226 -34.79 17.25 51.43
CA TYR A 226 -35.23 16.04 50.74
C TYR A 226 -36.08 16.32 49.51
N LEU A 227 -37.02 17.28 49.59
CA LEU A 227 -37.87 17.64 48.46
C LEU A 227 -37.05 18.27 47.31
N LEU A 228 -36.12 19.17 47.63
CA LEU A 228 -35.17 19.74 46.66
C LEU A 228 -34.27 18.65 46.05
N GLY A 229 -33.84 17.66 46.83
CA GLY A 229 -33.08 16.51 46.35
C GLY A 229 -33.86 15.67 45.34
N ILE A 230 -35.14 15.35 45.63
CA ILE A 230 -36.01 14.59 44.72
C ILE A 230 -36.27 15.36 43.43
N VAL A 231 -36.60 16.66 43.53
CA VAL A 231 -36.79 17.52 42.35
C VAL A 231 -35.50 17.64 41.55
N GLY A 232 -34.35 17.80 42.23
CA GLY A 232 -33.03 17.86 41.61
C GLY A 232 -32.69 16.58 40.83
N LEU A 233 -32.90 15.41 41.43
CA LEU A 233 -32.71 14.12 40.77
C LEU A 233 -33.66 13.92 39.58
N TYR A 234 -34.91 14.37 39.69
CA TYR A 234 -35.88 14.31 38.59
C TYR A 234 -35.48 15.23 37.42
N CYS A 235 -35.08 16.47 37.71
CA CYS A 235 -34.55 17.39 36.69
C CYS A 235 -33.27 16.83 36.05
N PHE A 236 -32.37 16.23 36.83
CA PHE A 236 -31.18 15.56 36.32
C PHE A 236 -31.54 14.37 35.40
N GLN A 237 -32.54 13.56 35.76
CA GLN A 237 -33.03 12.48 34.91
C GLN A 237 -33.57 12.98 33.56
N ILE A 238 -34.36 14.06 33.58
CA ILE A 238 -34.85 14.70 32.33
C ILE A 238 -33.68 15.19 31.48
N TYR A 239 -32.69 15.83 32.11
CA TYR A 239 -31.48 16.29 31.42
C TYR A 239 -30.70 15.14 30.80
N GLN A 240 -30.51 14.02 31.51
CA GLN A 240 -29.85 12.82 30.98
C GLN A 240 -30.60 12.22 29.79
N ASN A 241 -31.93 12.14 29.87
CA ASN A 241 -32.76 11.63 28.78
C ASN A 241 -32.72 12.57 27.56
N TRP A 242 -32.71 13.88 27.77
CA TRP A 242 -32.51 14.86 26.70
C TRP A 242 -31.14 14.69 26.03
N LEU A 243 -30.07 14.52 26.83
CA LEU A 243 -28.72 14.29 26.31
C LEU A 243 -28.63 12.98 25.52
N SER A 244 -29.30 11.92 25.99
CA SER A 244 -29.40 10.63 25.28
C SER A 244 -30.13 10.79 23.94
N CYS A 245 -31.29 11.44 23.93
CA CYS A 245 -32.04 11.74 22.71
C CYS A 245 -31.23 12.58 21.70
N SER A 246 -30.49 13.57 22.18
CA SER A 246 -29.63 14.42 21.36
C SER A 246 -28.48 13.62 20.72
N ARG A 247 -27.82 12.74 21.50
CA ARG A 247 -26.78 11.83 20.98
C ARG A 247 -27.35 10.87 19.95
N PHE A 248 -28.49 10.24 20.24
CA PHE A 248 -29.17 9.34 19.32
C PHE A 248 -29.49 10.02 17.99
N TYR A 249 -30.07 11.23 18.04
CA TYR A 249 -30.36 12.02 16.84
C TYR A 249 -29.11 12.33 16.01
N LYS A 250 -28.01 12.74 16.65
CA LYS A 250 -26.72 12.96 15.97
C LYS A 250 -26.20 11.68 15.31
N ASN A 251 -26.37 10.52 15.94
CA ASN A 251 -25.97 9.24 15.37
C ASN A 251 -26.82 8.88 14.14
N ILE A 252 -28.14 9.11 14.16
CA ILE A 252 -29.01 8.94 12.99
C ILE A 252 -28.56 9.85 11.83
N GLN A 253 -28.25 11.11 12.12
CA GLN A 253 -27.71 12.03 11.11
C GLN A 253 -26.39 11.52 10.53
N LYS A 254 -25.48 11.04 11.37
CA LYS A 254 -24.21 10.44 10.94
C LYS A 254 -24.42 9.22 10.05
N ILE A 255 -25.31 8.30 10.42
CA ILE A 255 -25.67 7.14 9.59
C ILE A 255 -26.18 7.59 8.22
N ASN A 256 -27.06 8.58 8.17
CA ASN A 256 -27.58 9.10 6.90
C ASN A 256 -26.48 9.70 6.03
N THR A 257 -25.61 10.53 6.59
CA THR A 257 -24.45 11.07 5.87
C THR A 257 -23.56 9.95 5.34
N ASN A 258 -23.20 8.97 6.19
CA ASN A 258 -22.39 7.83 5.80
C ASN A 258 -23.04 7.04 4.65
N ILE A 259 -24.35 6.77 4.72
CA ILE A 259 -25.07 6.05 3.65
C ILE A 259 -25.09 6.85 2.35
N ILE A 260 -25.24 8.18 2.39
CA ILE A 260 -25.17 9.01 1.17
C ILE A 260 -23.77 8.91 0.54
N SER A 261 -22.72 8.97 1.35
CA SER A 261 -21.34 8.89 0.86
C SER A 261 -21.04 7.50 0.29
N ILE A 262 -21.46 6.42 0.97
CA ILE A 262 -21.40 5.05 0.44
C ILE A 262 -22.20 4.94 -0.87
N LYS A 263 -23.39 5.53 -0.94
CA LYS A 263 -24.22 5.53 -2.17
C LYS A 263 -23.50 6.20 -3.34
N LYS A 264 -22.89 7.36 -3.14
CA LYS A 264 -22.09 8.03 -4.19
C LYS A 264 -20.93 7.14 -4.63
N TYR A 265 -20.18 6.61 -3.67
CA TYR A 265 -19.06 5.71 -3.91
C TYR A 265 -19.46 4.45 -4.68
N VAL A 266 -20.50 3.75 -4.24
CA VAL A 266 -20.99 2.51 -4.87
C VAL A 266 -21.47 2.77 -6.30
N ASN A 267 -22.14 3.89 -6.56
CA ASN A 267 -22.53 4.24 -7.94
C ASN A 267 -21.31 4.50 -8.82
N TYR A 268 -20.31 5.22 -8.33
CA TYR A 268 -19.04 5.41 -9.03
C TYR A 268 -18.33 4.07 -9.29
N SER A 269 -18.17 3.23 -8.26
CA SER A 269 -17.45 1.96 -8.37
C SER A 269 -18.16 0.93 -9.26
N ILE A 270 -19.50 0.94 -9.34
CA ILE A 270 -20.23 0.14 -10.32
C ILE A 270 -19.81 0.51 -11.74
N VAL A 271 -19.78 1.82 -12.07
CA VAL A 271 -19.36 2.27 -13.40
C VAL A 271 -17.89 1.95 -13.66
N SER A 272 -17.03 2.16 -12.67
CA SER A 272 -15.60 1.82 -12.73
C SER A 272 -15.39 0.33 -13.06
N MET A 273 -16.01 -0.55 -12.28
CA MET A 273 -15.89 -1.99 -12.43
C MET A 273 -16.54 -2.50 -13.73
N GLU A 274 -17.67 -1.93 -14.17
CA GLU A 274 -18.29 -2.27 -15.47
C GLU A 274 -17.41 -1.90 -16.64
N SER A 275 -16.85 -0.69 -16.61
CA SER A 275 -15.98 -0.20 -17.67
C SER A 275 -14.72 -1.06 -17.78
N MET A 276 -14.06 -1.33 -16.66
CA MET A 276 -12.89 -2.23 -16.65
C MET A 276 -13.23 -3.66 -17.03
N TYR A 277 -14.35 -4.21 -16.54
CA TYR A 277 -14.80 -5.55 -16.95
C TYR A 277 -14.98 -5.64 -18.47
N SER A 278 -15.51 -4.59 -19.11
CA SER A 278 -15.66 -4.56 -20.57
C SER A 278 -14.32 -4.60 -21.32
N ILE A 279 -13.25 -4.06 -20.74
CA ILE A 279 -11.88 -4.05 -21.30
C ILE A 279 -11.18 -5.40 -21.07
N MET A 280 -11.45 -6.09 -19.95
CA MET A 280 -10.72 -7.29 -19.52
C MET A 280 -11.41 -8.62 -19.83
N ASN A 281 -12.72 -8.62 -20.12
CA ASN A 281 -13.50 -9.87 -20.19
C ASN A 281 -13.18 -10.77 -21.40
N ASP A 282 -12.64 -10.22 -22.48
CA ASP A 282 -12.20 -10.96 -23.66
C ASP A 282 -10.76 -11.51 -23.53
N LYS A 283 -10.02 -11.07 -22.50
CA LYS A 283 -8.63 -11.46 -22.24
C LYS A 283 -8.56 -12.81 -21.54
N LYS A 284 -7.86 -13.77 -22.12
CA LYS A 284 -7.84 -15.17 -21.67
C LYS A 284 -7.16 -15.31 -20.32
N SER A 285 -6.01 -14.66 -20.13
CA SER A 285 -5.24 -14.74 -18.88
C SER A 285 -5.95 -14.04 -17.71
N TYR A 286 -6.82 -13.07 -18.00
CA TYR A 286 -7.64 -12.36 -17.02
C TYR A 286 -8.98 -13.04 -16.72
N HIS A 287 -9.32 -14.17 -17.35
CA HIS A 287 -10.65 -14.80 -17.22
C HIS A 287 -11.06 -15.02 -15.76
N THR A 288 -10.20 -15.65 -14.95
CA THR A 288 -10.47 -15.94 -13.53
C THR A 288 -10.68 -14.65 -12.72
N PHE A 289 -9.85 -13.62 -12.96
CA PHE A 289 -10.00 -12.31 -12.33
C PHE A 289 -11.33 -11.65 -12.74
N SER A 290 -11.66 -11.65 -14.03
CA SER A 290 -12.90 -11.10 -14.60
C SER A 290 -14.16 -11.78 -14.04
N VAL A 291 -14.12 -13.09 -13.78
CA VAL A 291 -15.22 -13.82 -13.12
C VAL A 291 -15.41 -13.36 -11.67
N LYS A 292 -14.32 -13.22 -10.90
CA LYS A 292 -14.38 -12.69 -9.52
C LYS A 292 -14.87 -11.24 -9.50
N LEU A 293 -14.36 -10.40 -10.40
CA LEU A 293 -14.78 -9.01 -10.59
C LEU A 293 -16.28 -8.92 -10.84
N LYS A 294 -16.81 -9.71 -11.79
CA LYS A 294 -18.23 -9.75 -12.14
C LYS A 294 -19.09 -10.15 -10.94
N ARG A 295 -18.66 -11.15 -10.16
CA ARG A 295 -19.38 -11.56 -8.95
C ARG A 295 -19.50 -10.43 -7.93
N GLN A 296 -18.41 -9.70 -7.68
CA GLN A 296 -18.45 -8.57 -6.73
C GLN A 296 -19.23 -7.37 -7.28
N LEU A 297 -19.17 -7.13 -8.59
CA LEU A 297 -19.99 -6.13 -9.26
C LEU A 297 -21.49 -6.40 -9.07
N GLU A 298 -21.95 -7.64 -9.22
CA GLU A 298 -23.36 -7.99 -8.98
C GLU A 298 -23.77 -7.80 -7.51
N ASN A 299 -22.87 -8.09 -6.56
CA ASN A 299 -23.11 -7.82 -5.15
C ASN A 299 -23.20 -6.30 -4.86
N LEU A 300 -22.34 -5.48 -5.48
CA LEU A 300 -22.44 -4.02 -5.39
C LEU A 300 -23.73 -3.48 -6.01
N LYS A 301 -24.20 -4.05 -7.13
CA LYS A 301 -25.49 -3.68 -7.71
C LYS A 301 -26.66 -3.98 -6.77
N ARG A 302 -26.63 -5.14 -6.09
CA ARG A 302 -27.62 -5.49 -5.06
C ARG A 302 -27.57 -4.52 -3.88
N LEU A 303 -26.38 -4.15 -3.41
CA LEU A 303 -26.19 -3.12 -2.39
C LEU A 303 -26.73 -1.76 -2.87
N ASN A 304 -26.49 -1.38 -4.12
CA ASN A 304 -26.99 -0.11 -4.66
C ASN A 304 -28.53 -0.06 -4.69
N GLN A 305 -29.20 -1.18 -4.97
CA GLN A 305 -30.67 -1.25 -4.94
C GLN A 305 -31.27 -0.94 -3.56
N ILE A 306 -30.58 -1.26 -2.46
CA ILE A 306 -31.02 -0.88 -1.11
C ILE A 306 -30.63 0.57 -0.78
N LEU A 307 -29.46 1.03 -1.21
CA LEU A 307 -28.98 2.41 -0.98
C LEU A 307 -29.80 3.47 -1.75
N ILE A 308 -30.28 3.17 -2.96
CA ILE A 308 -31.03 4.12 -3.79
C ILE A 308 -32.31 4.61 -3.10
N LYS A 309 -32.92 3.76 -2.28
CA LYS A 309 -34.16 4.07 -1.54
C LYS A 309 -33.95 5.14 -0.47
N ILE A 310 -32.72 5.28 0.05
CA ILE A 310 -32.41 6.24 1.11
C ILE A 310 -32.22 7.64 0.53
N GLN A 311 -32.95 8.59 1.11
CA GLN A 311 -32.94 10.00 0.76
C GLN A 311 -32.14 10.83 1.79
N PRO A 312 -31.54 11.97 1.38
CA PRO A 312 -30.81 12.84 2.30
C PRO A 312 -31.63 13.33 3.50
N PHE A 313 -30.98 13.46 4.65
CA PHE A 313 -31.64 13.89 5.88
C PHE A 313 -32.01 15.37 5.82
N TYR A 314 -33.29 15.66 6.05
CA TYR A 314 -33.79 16.99 6.38
C TYR A 314 -34.73 16.88 7.59
N PRO A 315 -34.71 17.83 8.53
CA PRO A 315 -35.59 17.78 9.70
C PRO A 315 -37.05 17.92 9.25
N SER A 316 -37.78 16.81 9.22
CA SER A 316 -39.21 16.76 8.93
C SER A 316 -39.87 15.61 9.70
N PHE A 317 -41.10 15.83 10.15
CA PHE A 317 -41.92 14.78 10.76
C PHE A 317 -42.25 13.66 9.77
N SER A 318 -42.31 13.94 8.47
CA SER A 318 -42.55 12.92 7.42
C SER A 318 -41.37 11.94 7.27
N LYS A 319 -40.16 12.37 7.63
CA LYS A 319 -38.92 11.59 7.53
C LYS A 319 -38.75 10.57 8.65
N ILE A 320 -39.51 10.71 9.75
CA ILE A 320 -39.41 9.81 10.89
C ILE A 320 -39.69 8.37 10.44
N GLY A 321 -40.62 8.16 9.50
CA GLY A 321 -40.98 6.82 8.99
C GLY A 321 -39.92 6.12 8.11
N GLU A 322 -38.85 6.81 7.71
CA GLU A 322 -37.77 6.25 6.88
C GLU A 322 -36.55 5.81 7.73
N ILE A 323 -36.55 6.07 9.05
CA ILE A 323 -35.38 5.81 9.91
C ILE A 323 -35.16 4.29 10.09
N GLY A 324 -36.23 3.51 10.17
CA GLY A 324 -36.14 2.05 10.23
C GLY A 324 -35.42 1.46 9.01
N ASP A 325 -35.72 1.95 7.81
CA ASP A 325 -35.06 1.51 6.57
C ASP A 325 -33.59 1.96 6.54
N LEU A 326 -33.31 3.18 7.00
CA LEU A 326 -31.95 3.71 7.12
C LEU A 326 -31.08 2.84 8.03
N LEU A 327 -31.56 2.55 9.24
CA LEU A 327 -30.87 1.70 10.22
C LEU A 327 -30.72 0.28 9.70
N GLY A 328 -31.78 -0.30 9.13
CA GLY A 328 -31.74 -1.64 8.54
C GLY A 328 -30.71 -1.73 7.41
N CYS A 329 -30.59 -0.69 6.58
CA CYS A 329 -29.58 -0.62 5.53
C CYS A 329 -28.15 -0.55 6.10
N TYR A 330 -27.93 0.30 7.11
CA TYR A 330 -26.61 0.45 7.74
C TYR A 330 -26.17 -0.84 8.44
N TYR A 331 -27.10 -1.49 9.14
CA TYR A 331 -26.86 -2.80 9.76
C TYR A 331 -26.61 -3.90 8.73
N GLN A 332 -27.25 -3.87 7.55
CA GLN A 332 -26.96 -4.84 6.49
C GLN A 332 -25.54 -4.70 5.93
N ILE A 333 -24.99 -3.49 5.83
CA ILE A 333 -23.58 -3.26 5.43
C ILE A 333 -22.63 -3.81 6.51
N TYR A 334 -23.02 -3.66 7.79
CA TYR A 334 -22.30 -4.22 8.93
C TYR A 334 -22.32 -5.75 8.98
N SER A 335 -23.49 -6.38 8.84
CA SER A 335 -23.70 -7.80 9.13
C SER A 335 -23.56 -8.73 7.92
N LYS A 336 -23.97 -8.31 6.71
CA LYS A 336 -23.93 -9.18 5.52
C LYS A 336 -22.54 -9.18 4.90
N SER A 337 -21.87 -10.32 4.97
CA SER A 337 -20.55 -10.54 4.38
C SER A 337 -20.53 -10.24 2.88
N GLU A 338 -21.58 -10.56 2.13
CA GLU A 338 -21.67 -10.26 0.69
C GLU A 338 -21.49 -8.77 0.39
N TYR A 339 -22.13 -7.89 1.15
CA TYR A 339 -22.07 -6.44 0.93
C TYR A 339 -20.77 -5.85 1.42
N SER A 340 -20.28 -6.31 2.58
CA SER A 340 -19.00 -5.84 3.09
C SER A 340 -17.83 -6.29 2.23
N ASN A 341 -17.85 -7.53 1.75
CA ASN A 341 -16.78 -8.06 0.89
C ASN A 341 -16.80 -7.38 -0.48
N ALA A 342 -17.99 -7.10 -1.03
CA ALA A 342 -18.10 -6.36 -2.28
C ALA A 342 -17.59 -4.91 -2.14
N LEU A 343 -17.90 -4.24 -1.02
CA LEU A 343 -17.42 -2.89 -0.73
C LEU A 343 -15.90 -2.85 -0.47
N ALA A 344 -15.37 -3.78 0.32
CA ALA A 344 -13.94 -3.93 0.55
C ALA A 344 -13.19 -4.26 -0.75
N TYR A 345 -13.73 -5.17 -1.57
CA TYR A 345 -13.19 -5.47 -2.89
C TYR A 345 -13.12 -4.22 -3.77
N SER A 346 -14.17 -3.38 -3.78
CA SER A 346 -14.13 -2.13 -4.54
C SER A 346 -13.04 -1.18 -4.06
N PHE A 347 -12.76 -1.08 -2.75
CA PHE A 347 -11.68 -0.21 -2.26
C PHE A 347 -10.32 -0.63 -2.83
N GLU A 348 -10.00 -1.91 -2.78
CA GLU A 348 -8.76 -2.45 -3.32
C GLU A 348 -8.73 -2.37 -4.86
N PHE A 349 -9.85 -2.66 -5.52
CA PHE A 349 -10.00 -2.53 -6.96
C PHE A 349 -9.75 -1.10 -7.44
N GLU A 350 -10.34 -0.08 -6.82
CA GLU A 350 -10.06 1.33 -7.16
C GLU A 350 -8.58 1.69 -6.95
N GLY A 351 -7.94 1.11 -5.93
CA GLY A 351 -6.50 1.23 -5.73
C GLY A 351 -5.68 0.63 -6.88
N TYR A 352 -6.05 -0.57 -7.34
CA TYR A 352 -5.45 -1.23 -8.49
C TYR A 352 -5.62 -0.43 -9.78
N ILE A 353 -6.83 0.05 -10.06
CA ILE A 353 -7.12 0.87 -11.24
C ILE A 353 -6.36 2.19 -11.21
N ASN A 354 -6.26 2.85 -10.06
CA ASN A 354 -5.46 4.07 -9.94
C ASN A 354 -3.99 3.84 -10.26
N ASN A 355 -3.40 2.72 -9.81
CA ASN A 355 -2.04 2.35 -10.17
C ASN A 355 -1.89 2.15 -11.69
N LEU A 356 -2.83 1.45 -12.33
CA LEU A 356 -2.83 1.28 -13.79
C LEU A 356 -2.98 2.62 -14.53
N LEU A 357 -3.79 3.54 -14.03
CA LEU A 357 -3.92 4.89 -14.60
C LEU A 357 -2.59 5.66 -14.51
N GLY A 358 -1.80 5.47 -13.45
CA GLY A 358 -0.44 6.03 -13.39
C GLY A 358 0.51 5.44 -14.44
N VAL A 359 0.41 4.13 -14.70
CA VAL A 359 1.14 3.48 -15.80
C VAL A 359 0.70 4.07 -17.14
N TYR A 360 -0.60 4.17 -17.38
CA TYR A 360 -1.16 4.78 -18.59
C TYR A 360 -0.70 6.23 -18.78
N ASP A 361 -0.78 7.05 -17.74
CA ASP A 361 -0.31 8.44 -17.77
C ASP A 361 1.19 8.48 -18.16
N ASN A 362 2.01 7.55 -17.65
CA ASN A 362 3.42 7.44 -18.03
C ASN A 362 3.60 7.01 -19.50
N VAL A 363 2.78 6.09 -20.03
CA VAL A 363 2.82 5.68 -21.45
C VAL A 363 2.45 6.86 -22.35
N VAL A 364 1.34 7.55 -22.07
CA VAL A 364 0.87 8.70 -22.86
C VAL A 364 1.90 9.83 -22.87
N ASN A 365 2.55 10.07 -21.73
CA ASN A 365 3.62 11.06 -21.60
C ASN A 365 4.97 10.57 -22.14
N LYS A 366 5.04 9.38 -22.76
CA LYS A 366 6.25 8.76 -23.33
C LYS A 366 7.40 8.63 -22.32
N ARG A 367 7.06 8.44 -21.05
CA ARG A 367 8.03 8.15 -19.98
C ARG A 367 8.33 6.65 -19.96
N ILE A 368 7.35 5.80 -20.20
CA ILE A 368 7.57 4.36 -20.28
C ILE A 368 7.15 3.81 -21.63
N THR A 369 7.74 2.68 -22.01
CA THR A 369 7.45 1.97 -23.26
C THR A 369 7.10 0.52 -22.95
N PHE A 370 6.29 -0.10 -23.81
CA PHE A 370 5.94 -1.51 -23.71
C PHE A 370 7.12 -2.41 -24.07
N ALA A 371 7.27 -3.53 -23.36
CA ALA A 371 8.25 -4.56 -23.66
C ALA A 371 7.81 -5.40 -24.87
N THR A 372 8.78 -5.90 -25.62
CA THR A 372 8.59 -6.96 -26.61
C THR A 372 9.09 -8.28 -26.02
N TYR A 373 8.29 -9.34 -26.13
CA TYR A 373 8.65 -10.66 -25.64
C TYR A 373 9.05 -11.58 -26.77
N ASP A 374 10.28 -12.09 -26.72
CA ASP A 374 10.79 -13.07 -27.66
C ASP A 374 11.53 -14.16 -26.88
N ASN A 375 11.04 -15.40 -26.97
CA ASN A 375 11.54 -16.55 -26.22
C ASN A 375 12.98 -16.97 -26.61
N ALA A 376 13.49 -16.49 -27.75
CA ALA A 376 14.81 -16.84 -28.27
C ALA A 376 15.84 -15.70 -28.13
N SER A 377 15.43 -14.52 -27.67
CA SER A 377 16.31 -13.36 -27.57
C SER A 377 16.94 -13.19 -26.19
N ASP A 378 18.19 -12.76 -26.17
CA ASP A 378 18.84 -12.18 -24.99
C ASP A 378 18.15 -10.87 -24.57
N LEU A 379 18.38 -10.42 -23.33
CA LEU A 379 17.84 -9.16 -22.86
C LEU A 379 18.50 -7.99 -23.59
N ILE A 380 17.70 -7.16 -24.25
CA ILE A 380 18.14 -5.92 -24.89
C ILE A 380 17.22 -4.79 -24.43
N ILE A 381 17.78 -3.77 -23.78
CA ILE A 381 17.04 -2.56 -23.40
C ILE A 381 17.79 -1.35 -23.96
N LYS A 382 17.08 -0.46 -24.64
CA LYS A 382 17.61 0.80 -25.17
C LYS A 382 17.17 1.99 -24.34
N ASP A 383 18.09 2.91 -24.14
CA ASP A 383 17.88 4.17 -23.41
C ASP A 383 17.14 3.98 -22.07
N GLN A 384 17.50 2.96 -21.30
CA GLN A 384 16.93 2.78 -19.96
C GLN A 384 17.43 3.83 -18.99
N TYR A 385 16.60 4.20 -18.02
CA TYR A 385 16.93 5.19 -17.02
C TYR A 385 16.25 4.91 -15.67
N TYR A 386 16.83 5.48 -14.61
CA TYR A 386 16.39 5.23 -13.24
C TYR A 386 15.08 5.98 -12.93
N PRO A 387 14.00 5.29 -12.49
CA PRO A 387 12.69 5.90 -12.32
C PRO A 387 12.67 7.11 -11.37
N SER A 388 13.43 7.05 -10.28
CA SER A 388 13.42 8.12 -9.26
C SER A 388 14.05 9.43 -9.73
N LEU A 389 14.83 9.41 -10.81
CA LEU A 389 15.43 10.63 -11.38
C LEU A 389 14.48 11.39 -12.30
N LEU A 390 13.28 10.87 -12.57
CA LEU A 390 12.27 11.56 -13.40
C LEU A 390 11.87 12.94 -12.86
N MET A 391 11.92 13.12 -11.55
CA MET A 391 11.54 14.34 -10.85
C MET A 391 12.75 15.25 -10.57
N ASP A 392 13.96 14.83 -10.97
CA ASP A 392 15.19 15.59 -10.70
C ASP A 392 15.31 16.77 -11.66
N ALA A 393 15.49 17.98 -11.10
CA ALA A 393 15.67 19.21 -11.85
C ALA A 393 16.97 19.22 -12.69
N SER A 394 17.94 18.39 -12.33
CA SER A 394 19.22 18.24 -13.06
C SER A 394 19.13 17.33 -14.29
N GLY A 395 17.97 16.69 -14.53
CA GLY A 395 17.76 15.73 -15.61
C GLY A 395 18.23 14.31 -15.26
N TYR A 396 18.20 13.41 -16.25
CA TYR A 396 18.65 12.03 -16.09
C TYR A 396 19.44 11.58 -17.32
N THR A 397 20.33 10.60 -17.11
CA THR A 397 21.10 9.98 -18.18
C THR A 397 20.51 8.63 -18.53
N VAL A 398 20.42 8.35 -19.83
CA VAL A 398 19.95 7.06 -20.37
C VAL A 398 21.15 6.17 -20.70
N ASN A 399 20.97 4.86 -20.59
CA ASN A 399 21.98 3.88 -20.97
C ASN A 399 21.35 2.68 -21.68
N ASP A 400 22.12 2.01 -22.52
CA ASP A 400 21.71 0.75 -23.13
C ASP A 400 22.14 -0.44 -22.28
N ILE A 401 21.47 -1.58 -22.43
CA ILE A 401 21.98 -2.89 -22.03
C ILE A 401 21.73 -3.93 -23.13
N ASN A 402 22.70 -4.80 -23.32
CA ASN A 402 22.58 -6.00 -24.15
C ASN A 402 23.26 -7.15 -23.40
N LEU A 403 22.50 -8.17 -23.02
CA LEU A 403 22.99 -9.35 -22.31
C LEU A 403 23.20 -10.56 -23.22
N ASN A 404 23.59 -10.35 -24.49
CA ASN A 404 24.15 -11.43 -25.31
C ASN A 404 25.41 -12.04 -24.67
N LYS A 405 26.05 -11.27 -23.77
CA LYS A 405 27.07 -11.74 -22.85
C LYS A 405 26.87 -11.08 -21.50
N ASN A 406 27.32 -11.76 -20.45
CA ASN A 406 27.31 -11.21 -19.11
C ASN A 406 28.21 -9.97 -19.01
N MET A 407 27.88 -9.04 -18.12
CA MET A 407 28.57 -7.74 -18.04
C MET A 407 29.32 -7.56 -16.73
N ILE A 408 30.56 -7.06 -16.81
CA ILE A 408 31.31 -6.55 -15.67
C ILE A 408 31.51 -5.04 -15.87
N ILE A 409 31.07 -4.25 -14.90
CA ILE A 409 31.09 -2.79 -14.94
C ILE A 409 32.11 -2.27 -13.93
N THR A 410 33.05 -1.49 -14.43
CA THR A 410 34.11 -0.85 -13.63
C THR A 410 34.00 0.67 -13.63
N GLY A 411 34.51 1.31 -12.60
CA GLY A 411 34.48 2.76 -12.47
C GLY A 411 34.67 3.23 -11.03
N PRO A 412 35.06 4.49 -10.82
CA PRO A 412 35.19 5.05 -9.48
C PRO A 412 33.85 5.07 -8.74
N ASN A 413 33.88 5.25 -7.42
CA ASN A 413 32.65 5.45 -6.65
C ASN A 413 31.93 6.72 -7.11
N ALA A 414 30.61 6.78 -6.90
CA ALA A 414 29.73 7.82 -7.41
C ALA A 414 29.58 7.91 -8.95
N SER A 415 30.22 7.03 -9.74
CA SER A 415 30.07 7.05 -11.20
C SER A 415 28.73 6.50 -11.75
N GLY A 416 27.82 6.02 -10.88
CA GLY A 416 26.51 5.49 -11.29
C GLY A 416 26.41 3.98 -11.46
N LYS A 417 27.46 3.21 -11.11
CA LYS A 417 27.50 1.73 -11.19
C LYS A 417 26.28 1.04 -10.58
N THR A 418 26.02 1.25 -9.30
CA THR A 418 24.89 0.63 -8.58
C THR A 418 23.54 1.13 -9.12
N THR A 419 23.45 2.39 -9.56
CA THR A 419 22.25 2.94 -10.21
C THR A 419 21.94 2.23 -11.51
N TYR A 420 22.95 1.88 -12.31
CA TYR A 420 22.77 1.10 -13.54
C TYR A 420 22.26 -0.32 -13.27
N LEU A 421 22.81 -0.99 -12.24
CA LEU A 421 22.32 -2.30 -11.78
C LEU A 421 20.85 -2.25 -11.35
N LYS A 422 20.51 -1.30 -10.49
CA LYS A 422 19.14 -1.11 -10.00
C LYS A 422 18.18 -0.78 -11.14
N THR A 423 18.55 0.14 -12.04
CA THR A 423 17.77 0.51 -13.23
C THR A 423 17.39 -0.71 -14.07
N THR A 424 18.38 -1.53 -14.42
CA THR A 424 18.15 -2.73 -15.24
C THR A 424 17.20 -3.70 -14.53
N THR A 425 17.45 -3.98 -13.25
CA THR A 425 16.66 -4.94 -12.49
C THR A 425 15.21 -4.48 -12.32
N LEU A 426 14.99 -3.20 -12.05
CA LEU A 426 13.65 -2.61 -11.96
C LEU A 426 12.90 -2.71 -13.27
N ASN A 427 13.56 -2.39 -14.39
CA ASN A 427 12.94 -2.49 -15.70
C ASN A 427 12.57 -3.92 -16.08
N ILE A 428 13.37 -4.92 -15.68
CA ILE A 428 13.01 -6.34 -15.81
C ILE A 428 11.76 -6.65 -14.97
N ILE A 429 11.74 -6.24 -13.70
CA ILE A 429 10.61 -6.47 -12.79
C ILE A 429 9.32 -5.86 -13.36
N PHE A 430 9.32 -4.58 -13.72
CA PHE A 430 8.14 -3.91 -14.26
C PHE A 430 7.67 -4.54 -15.58
N SER A 431 8.61 -4.89 -16.46
CA SER A 431 8.31 -5.59 -17.72
C SER A 431 7.70 -6.98 -17.47
N GLN A 432 7.93 -7.62 -16.32
CA GLN A 432 7.35 -8.92 -15.98
C GLN A 432 6.17 -8.85 -14.99
N GLN A 433 5.65 -7.66 -14.73
CA GLN A 433 4.48 -7.45 -13.87
C GLN A 433 3.32 -6.80 -14.62
N ILE A 434 3.63 -5.81 -15.46
CA ILE A 434 2.65 -4.99 -16.17
C ILE A 434 2.97 -4.83 -17.66
N GLY A 435 4.16 -5.26 -18.07
CA GLY A 435 4.56 -5.28 -19.47
C GLY A 435 5.18 -4.00 -20.03
N CYS A 436 5.67 -3.11 -19.18
CA CYS A 436 6.35 -1.88 -19.59
C CYS A 436 7.43 -1.47 -18.60
N GLY A 437 8.29 -0.53 -18.99
CA GLY A 437 9.32 0.04 -18.12
C GLY A 437 9.92 1.34 -18.67
N PHE A 438 10.88 1.88 -17.93
CA PHE A 438 11.55 3.16 -18.19
C PHE A 438 12.71 2.97 -19.18
N TYR A 439 12.35 2.87 -20.46
CA TYR A 439 13.25 2.66 -21.59
C TYR A 439 12.59 3.12 -22.91
N SER A 440 13.39 3.29 -23.97
CA SER A 440 12.88 3.57 -25.33
C SER A 440 12.47 2.29 -26.07
N SER A 441 13.11 1.16 -25.78
CA SER A 441 12.66 -0.18 -26.22
C SER A 441 13.23 -1.26 -25.33
N CYS A 442 12.53 -2.40 -25.23
CA CYS A 442 12.95 -3.57 -24.48
C CYS A 442 12.55 -4.82 -25.26
N THR A 443 13.49 -5.75 -25.44
CA THR A 443 13.23 -7.12 -25.87
C THR A 443 13.71 -8.06 -24.77
N ILE A 444 12.81 -8.93 -24.31
CA ILE A 444 13.07 -9.79 -23.14
C ILE A 444 12.43 -11.16 -23.30
N CYS A 445 13.22 -12.22 -23.11
CA CYS A 445 12.68 -13.53 -22.73
C CYS A 445 12.55 -13.58 -21.19
N PRO A 446 11.36 -13.80 -20.61
CA PRO A 446 11.16 -13.68 -19.18
C PRO A 446 12.09 -14.54 -18.29
N TYR A 447 12.61 -13.95 -17.23
CA TYR A 447 13.32 -14.59 -16.12
C TYR A 447 12.35 -15.17 -15.09
N THR A 448 12.60 -16.41 -14.68
CA THR A 448 11.89 -17.08 -13.59
C THR A 448 12.41 -16.61 -12.24
N HIS A 449 13.72 -16.39 -12.13
CA HIS A 449 14.36 -15.99 -10.88
C HIS A 449 15.19 -14.73 -11.06
N ILE A 450 15.05 -13.80 -10.12
CA ILE A 450 15.92 -12.64 -9.96
C ILE A 450 16.67 -12.82 -8.65
N HIS A 451 18.00 -12.70 -8.70
CA HIS A 451 18.89 -12.86 -7.56
C HIS A 451 19.66 -11.57 -7.31
N SER A 452 19.74 -11.17 -6.04
CA SER A 452 20.48 -9.98 -5.62
C SER A 452 21.60 -10.33 -4.65
N TYR A 453 22.78 -9.81 -4.97
CA TYR A 453 23.93 -9.66 -4.09
C TYR A 453 24.22 -8.16 -4.03
N LEU A 454 23.49 -7.45 -3.16
CA LEU A 454 23.70 -6.05 -2.83
C LEU A 454 23.60 -5.92 -1.31
N ASN A 455 24.25 -4.90 -0.72
CA ASN A 455 24.07 -4.48 0.66
C ASN A 455 24.05 -5.62 1.71
N ILE A 456 24.89 -6.65 1.56
CA ILE A 456 24.92 -7.79 2.48
C ILE A 456 25.47 -7.31 3.83
N PRO A 457 24.65 -7.28 4.91
CA PRO A 457 25.10 -6.79 6.18
C PRO A 457 25.97 -7.83 6.88
N ASP A 458 26.94 -7.36 7.66
CA ASP A 458 27.60 -8.20 8.64
C ASP A 458 26.58 -8.62 9.71
N THR A 459 26.50 -9.92 10.00
CA THR A 459 25.64 -10.43 11.06
C THR A 459 26.44 -10.44 12.35
N SER A 460 26.37 -9.33 13.10
CA SER A 460 27.01 -9.15 14.41
C SER A 460 26.86 -10.41 15.27
N GLY A 461 27.90 -11.25 15.30
CA GLY A 461 28.00 -12.44 16.15
C GLY A 461 27.65 -13.82 15.54
N ARG A 462 27.32 -13.94 14.24
CA ARG A 462 27.09 -15.27 13.60
C ARG A 462 28.07 -15.60 12.48
N ASP A 463 28.19 -14.71 11.51
CA ASP A 463 29.03 -14.91 10.33
C ASP A 463 29.84 -13.64 10.07
N SER A 464 31.10 -13.77 9.67
CA SER A 464 31.84 -12.64 9.09
C SER A 464 31.20 -12.19 7.78
N LEU A 465 31.46 -10.94 7.36
CA LEU A 465 31.00 -10.43 6.06
C LEU A 465 31.29 -11.42 4.92
N PHE A 466 32.52 -11.92 4.82
CA PHE A 466 32.90 -12.91 3.80
C PHE A 466 32.08 -14.22 3.86
N GLN A 467 31.74 -14.69 5.07
CA GLN A 467 30.91 -15.90 5.23
C GLN A 467 29.46 -15.65 4.80
N ALA A 468 28.90 -14.48 5.13
CA ALA A 468 27.56 -14.08 4.70
C ALA A 468 27.49 -13.93 3.16
N GLU A 469 28.46 -13.24 2.58
CA GLU A 469 28.67 -13.09 1.13
C GLU A 469 28.78 -14.47 0.43
N SER A 470 29.61 -15.36 0.96
CA SER A 470 29.80 -16.72 0.43
C SER A 470 28.53 -17.56 0.52
N ARG A 471 27.74 -17.39 1.59
CA ARG A 471 26.45 -18.09 1.73
C ARG A 471 25.47 -17.63 0.66
N ARG A 472 25.35 -16.32 0.40
CA ARG A 472 24.50 -15.80 -0.67
C ARG A 472 24.89 -16.36 -2.03
N CYS A 473 26.19 -16.41 -2.33
CA CYS A 473 26.69 -17.04 -3.57
C CYS A 473 26.29 -18.52 -3.66
N LYS A 474 26.38 -19.27 -2.57
CA LYS A 474 25.99 -20.68 -2.50
C LYS A 474 24.48 -20.88 -2.67
N GLU A 475 23.66 -20.00 -2.10
CA GLU A 475 22.21 -19.99 -2.28
C GLU A 475 21.83 -19.78 -3.76
N ILE A 476 22.47 -18.81 -4.42
CA ILE A 476 22.27 -18.54 -5.86
C ILE A 476 22.66 -19.76 -6.70
N ILE A 477 23.83 -20.35 -6.47
CA ILE A 477 24.25 -21.58 -7.16
C ILE A 477 23.24 -22.72 -6.93
N GLY A 478 22.80 -22.91 -5.68
CA GLY A 478 21.82 -23.94 -5.33
C GLY A 478 20.52 -23.78 -6.11
N ALA A 479 20.00 -22.55 -6.19
CA ALA A 479 18.79 -22.24 -6.95
C ALA A 479 18.95 -22.49 -8.45
N ILE A 480 20.11 -22.13 -9.04
CA ILE A 480 20.41 -22.37 -10.46
C ILE A 480 20.49 -23.88 -10.75
N ILE A 481 21.21 -24.64 -9.92
CA ILE A 481 21.38 -26.10 -10.11
C ILE A 481 20.04 -26.84 -9.99
N GLN A 482 19.14 -26.37 -9.11
CA GLN A 482 17.83 -26.97 -8.89
C GLN A 482 16.82 -26.65 -10.02
N ASN A 483 17.03 -25.58 -10.79
CA ASN A 483 16.09 -25.07 -11.79
C ASN A 483 16.81 -24.81 -13.13
N GLN A 484 17.55 -25.79 -13.65
CA GLN A 484 18.39 -25.63 -14.85
C GLN A 484 17.61 -25.31 -16.12
N GLU A 485 16.33 -25.64 -16.15
CA GLU A 485 15.41 -25.33 -17.25
C GLU A 485 14.79 -23.92 -17.15
N LYS A 486 15.07 -23.19 -16.08
CA LYS A 486 14.51 -21.85 -15.80
C LYS A 486 15.56 -20.78 -15.99
N ARG A 487 15.14 -19.59 -16.42
CA ARG A 487 16.05 -18.45 -16.58
C ARG A 487 16.30 -17.73 -15.26
N HIS A 488 17.56 -17.35 -15.03
CA HIS A 488 18.00 -16.62 -13.85
C HIS A 488 18.69 -15.31 -14.26
N PHE A 489 18.30 -14.22 -13.62
CA PHE A 489 19.00 -12.94 -13.71
C PHE A 489 19.68 -12.63 -12.38
N CYS A 490 20.98 -12.39 -12.38
CA CYS A 490 21.76 -12.13 -11.17
C CYS A 490 22.42 -10.76 -11.21
N ILE A 491 22.27 -9.98 -10.13
CA ILE A 491 23.03 -8.75 -9.92
C ILE A 491 24.02 -8.91 -8.78
N PHE A 492 25.23 -8.40 -8.99
CA PHE A 492 26.32 -8.45 -8.02
C PHE A 492 26.96 -7.06 -7.89
N ASP A 493 27.16 -6.59 -6.66
CA ASP A 493 27.98 -5.40 -6.37
C ASP A 493 29.13 -5.80 -5.44
N GLU A 494 30.36 -5.57 -5.90
CA GLU A 494 31.60 -5.80 -5.17
C GLU A 494 31.71 -7.20 -4.52
N LEU A 495 31.56 -8.25 -5.34
CA LEU A 495 31.66 -9.66 -4.92
C LEU A 495 32.88 -9.94 -4.00
N TYR A 496 32.63 -10.56 -2.86
CA TYR A 496 33.63 -10.97 -1.86
C TYR A 496 34.43 -9.82 -1.21
N SER A 497 33.81 -8.64 -1.07
CA SER A 497 34.43 -7.46 -0.44
C SER A 497 34.91 -7.70 1.00
N GLY A 498 34.39 -8.73 1.69
CA GLY A 498 34.69 -9.02 3.09
C GLY A 498 36.01 -9.75 3.37
N THR A 499 36.86 -10.01 2.36
CA THR A 499 38.19 -10.64 2.55
C THR A 499 39.32 -9.82 1.91
N ASN A 500 40.56 -10.33 1.96
CA ASN A 500 41.70 -9.64 1.36
C ASN A 500 41.51 -9.48 -0.17
N PRO A 501 41.96 -8.36 -0.77
CA PRO A 501 41.68 -8.06 -2.18
C PRO A 501 42.15 -9.14 -3.16
N THR A 502 43.25 -9.83 -2.85
CA THR A 502 43.79 -10.90 -3.70
C THR A 502 42.89 -12.15 -3.70
N GLU A 503 42.39 -12.56 -2.53
CA GLU A 503 41.43 -13.66 -2.39
C GLU A 503 40.07 -13.28 -2.94
N ALA A 504 39.61 -12.05 -2.73
CA ALA A 504 38.36 -11.55 -3.28
C ALA A 504 38.39 -11.61 -4.82
N THR A 505 39.45 -11.08 -5.45
CA THR A 505 39.65 -11.12 -6.90
C THR A 505 39.66 -12.55 -7.44
N LYS A 506 40.37 -13.48 -6.80
CA LYS A 506 40.44 -14.89 -7.22
C LYS A 506 39.09 -15.60 -7.07
N SER A 507 38.40 -15.35 -5.96
CA SER A 507 37.11 -15.98 -5.64
C SER A 507 36.02 -15.47 -6.57
N ALA A 508 35.95 -14.16 -6.80
CA ALA A 508 35.03 -13.53 -7.75
C ALA A 508 35.23 -14.08 -9.16
N TYR A 509 36.47 -14.11 -9.66
CA TYR A 509 36.78 -14.67 -10.97
C TYR A 509 36.34 -16.13 -11.10
N ALA A 510 36.64 -16.97 -10.11
CA ALA A 510 36.26 -18.39 -10.13
C ALA A 510 34.74 -18.57 -10.10
N PHE A 511 34.03 -17.78 -9.29
CA PHE A 511 32.58 -17.81 -9.17
C PHE A 511 31.89 -17.38 -10.47
N LEU A 512 32.29 -16.25 -11.05
CA LEU A 512 31.69 -15.74 -12.30
C LEU A 512 31.97 -16.66 -13.48
N THR A 513 33.19 -17.20 -13.58
CA THR A 513 33.54 -18.16 -14.63
C THR A 513 32.77 -19.48 -14.48
N TYR A 514 32.40 -19.84 -13.24
CA TYR A 514 31.51 -20.97 -13.00
C TYR A 514 30.07 -20.68 -13.43
N LEU A 515 29.52 -19.51 -13.06
CA LEU A 515 28.17 -19.10 -13.46
C LEU A 515 28.02 -18.93 -14.98
N ALA A 516 29.02 -18.39 -15.67
CA ALA A 516 29.01 -18.16 -17.12
C ALA A 516 28.96 -19.47 -17.95
N LYS A 517 29.05 -20.65 -17.32
CA LYS A 517 28.86 -21.95 -17.98
C LYS A 517 27.39 -22.33 -18.16
N PHE A 518 26.49 -21.67 -17.45
CA PHE A 518 25.06 -21.93 -17.50
C PHE A 518 24.41 -21.00 -18.52
N GLU A 519 23.89 -21.55 -19.62
CA GLU A 519 23.26 -20.77 -20.71
C GLU A 519 21.96 -20.09 -20.27
N ASN A 520 21.34 -20.55 -19.19
CA ASN A 520 20.12 -20.00 -18.61
C ASN A 520 20.37 -18.90 -17.56
N VAL A 521 21.62 -18.44 -17.39
CA VAL A 521 22.01 -17.45 -16.38
C VAL A 521 22.60 -16.21 -17.03
N ASP A 522 21.94 -15.08 -16.82
CA ASP A 522 22.47 -13.76 -17.14
C ASP A 522 22.86 -13.02 -15.87
N PHE A 523 23.95 -12.26 -15.93
CA PHE A 523 24.38 -11.46 -14.80
C PHE A 523 25.08 -10.16 -15.17
N ILE A 524 25.00 -9.23 -14.22
CA ILE A 524 25.75 -7.98 -14.22
C ILE A 524 26.49 -7.87 -12.89
N LEU A 525 27.78 -7.55 -12.97
CA LEU A 525 28.62 -7.28 -11.81
C LEU A 525 29.15 -5.86 -11.86
N THR A 526 29.17 -5.18 -10.73
CA THR A 526 29.99 -3.98 -10.52
C THR A 526 31.20 -4.30 -9.64
N THR A 527 32.39 -3.84 -10.04
CA THR A 527 33.63 -4.16 -9.32
C THR A 527 34.71 -3.10 -9.51
N HIS A 528 35.69 -3.10 -8.60
CA HIS A 528 36.94 -2.34 -8.69
C HIS A 528 38.17 -3.25 -8.91
N TYR A 529 37.98 -4.57 -9.07
CA TYR A 529 39.08 -5.53 -9.24
C TYR A 529 39.59 -5.58 -10.69
N LEU A 530 40.54 -4.71 -11.02
CA LEU A 530 41.10 -4.59 -12.38
C LEU A 530 41.78 -5.88 -12.86
N ASP A 531 42.53 -6.57 -12.01
CA ASP A 531 43.23 -7.82 -12.35
C ASP A 531 42.28 -8.90 -12.88
N MET A 532 41.09 -9.03 -12.27
CA MET A 532 40.04 -9.94 -12.74
C MET A 532 39.51 -9.51 -14.10
N CYS A 533 39.23 -8.22 -14.28
CA CYS A 533 38.71 -7.68 -15.54
C CYS A 533 39.70 -7.90 -16.70
N GLU A 534 40.99 -7.64 -16.46
CA GLU A 534 42.05 -7.87 -17.44
C GLU A 534 42.21 -9.36 -17.79
N ARG A 535 42.05 -10.24 -16.80
CA ARG A 535 42.11 -11.70 -17.02
C ARG A 535 40.93 -12.18 -17.86
N ILE A 536 39.71 -11.74 -17.55
CA ILE A 536 38.49 -12.07 -18.30
C ILE A 536 38.60 -11.59 -19.75
N THR A 537 39.15 -10.39 -19.99
CA THR A 537 39.36 -9.87 -21.35
C THR A 537 40.28 -10.77 -22.20
N LYS A 538 41.27 -11.41 -21.57
CA LYS A 538 42.21 -12.32 -22.26
C LYS A 538 41.58 -13.67 -22.58
N GLU A 539 40.57 -14.10 -21.81
CA GLU A 539 39.96 -15.40 -21.91
C GLU A 539 38.66 -15.36 -22.74
N LYS A 540 38.82 -15.37 -24.07
CA LYS A 540 37.70 -15.24 -25.03
C LYS A 540 36.65 -16.35 -24.96
N SER A 541 36.94 -17.48 -24.30
CA SER A 541 35.98 -18.58 -24.11
C SER A 541 34.91 -18.28 -23.07
N VAL A 542 35.07 -17.21 -22.29
CA VAL A 542 34.10 -16.82 -21.26
C VAL A 542 33.10 -15.83 -21.85
N LEU A 543 31.81 -16.09 -21.72
CA LEU A 543 30.71 -15.23 -22.18
C LEU A 543 30.51 -14.02 -21.25
N ILE A 544 31.59 -13.25 -21.05
CA ILE A 544 31.61 -12.04 -20.21
C ILE A 544 32.31 -10.91 -20.96
N GLU A 545 31.76 -9.70 -20.87
CA GLU A 545 32.35 -8.47 -21.41
C GLU A 545 32.59 -7.41 -20.33
N ASN A 546 33.70 -6.68 -20.48
CA ASN A 546 34.03 -5.56 -19.62
C ASN A 546 33.46 -4.26 -20.17
N TRP A 547 32.81 -3.53 -19.28
CA TRP A 547 32.25 -2.21 -19.47
C TRP A 547 32.75 -1.26 -18.39
N LYS A 548 32.70 0.03 -18.67
CA LYS A 548 33.13 1.08 -17.76
C LYS A 548 32.15 2.25 -17.75
N MET A 549 31.97 2.85 -16.57
CA MET A 549 31.38 4.18 -16.48
C MET A 549 32.36 5.20 -17.05
N ILE A 550 31.89 6.09 -17.92
CA ILE A 550 32.71 7.17 -18.49
C ILE A 550 32.91 8.25 -17.44
N VAL A 551 34.19 8.52 -17.15
CA VAL A 551 34.63 9.56 -16.22
C VAL A 551 35.80 10.28 -16.88
N GLU A 552 35.69 11.59 -16.99
CA GLU A 552 36.73 12.45 -17.57
C GLU A 552 37.52 13.14 -16.45
N CYS A 553 38.85 13.09 -16.57
CA CYS A 553 39.75 13.83 -15.67
C CYS A 553 40.00 15.22 -16.26
N MET A 554 39.48 16.25 -15.59
CA MET A 554 39.67 17.64 -15.96
C MET A 554 41.11 18.12 -15.67
N GLU A 555 41.54 19.20 -16.33
CA GLU A 555 42.90 19.76 -16.18
C GLU A 555 43.22 20.19 -14.74
N ASN A 556 42.21 20.61 -13.97
CA ASN A 556 42.32 20.97 -12.56
C ASN A 556 42.41 19.74 -11.62
N GLY A 557 42.34 18.52 -12.17
CA GLY A 557 42.35 17.27 -11.43
C GLY A 557 40.99 16.85 -10.86
N ASP A 558 39.90 17.50 -11.28
CA ASP A 558 38.54 17.07 -10.97
C ASP A 558 38.09 15.93 -11.88
N LEU A 559 37.14 15.15 -11.38
CA LEU A 559 36.47 14.09 -12.12
C LEU A 559 35.08 14.56 -12.52
N GLU A 560 34.79 14.55 -13.82
CA GLU A 560 33.44 14.75 -14.36
C GLU A 560 32.82 13.38 -14.64
N TYR A 561 31.68 13.12 -14.01
CA TYR A 561 30.93 11.88 -14.15
C TYR A 561 29.86 12.06 -15.23
N GLN A 562 30.00 11.35 -16.35
CA GLN A 562 29.02 11.42 -17.44
C GLN A 562 27.80 10.52 -17.21
N TYR A 563 27.89 9.59 -16.25
CA TYR A 563 26.86 8.58 -15.94
C TYR A 563 26.44 7.68 -17.13
N THR A 564 27.25 7.66 -18.19
CA THR A 564 27.11 6.78 -19.36
C THR A 564 28.08 5.61 -19.28
N ILE A 565 27.74 4.47 -19.89
CA ILE A 565 28.63 3.31 -20.01
C ILE A 565 29.28 3.20 -21.39
N SER A 566 30.49 2.63 -21.45
CA SER A 566 31.17 2.26 -22.69
C SER A 566 31.94 0.95 -22.54
N PRO A 567 32.24 0.23 -23.63
CA PRO A 567 33.09 -0.96 -23.57
C PRO A 567 34.49 -0.65 -23.02
N GLY A 568 35.03 -1.57 -22.22
CA GLY A 568 36.39 -1.52 -21.69
C GLY A 568 36.46 -1.51 -20.17
N ILE A 569 37.66 -1.26 -19.64
CA ILE A 569 37.94 -1.27 -18.20
C ILE A 569 38.30 0.15 -17.75
N SER A 570 37.67 0.63 -16.68
CA SER A 570 38.02 1.91 -16.07
C SER A 570 39.30 1.77 -15.25
N LYS A 571 40.27 2.65 -15.51
CA LYS A 571 41.51 2.76 -14.70
C LYS A 571 41.50 4.01 -13.80
N VAL A 572 40.38 4.72 -13.75
CA VAL A 572 40.24 5.98 -13.01
C VAL A 572 40.12 5.69 -11.51
N GLN A 573 41.03 6.24 -10.72
CA GLN A 573 41.01 6.14 -9.27
C GLN A 573 40.37 7.40 -8.65
N GLY A 574 39.18 7.25 -8.07
CA GLY A 574 38.40 8.38 -7.54
C GLY A 574 38.79 8.83 -6.12
N ALA A 575 39.49 7.99 -5.35
CA ALA A 575 39.72 8.23 -3.93
C ALA A 575 40.50 9.53 -3.63
N ILE A 576 41.53 9.82 -4.43
CA ILE A 576 42.36 11.03 -4.25
C ILE A 576 41.52 12.31 -4.43
N LYS A 577 40.54 12.30 -5.34
CA LYS A 577 39.61 13.41 -5.51
C LYS A 577 38.74 13.58 -4.26
N VAL A 578 38.13 12.51 -3.79
CA VAL A 578 37.26 12.56 -2.60
C VAL A 578 38.01 13.14 -1.39
N LEU A 579 39.26 12.71 -1.17
CA LEU A 579 40.09 13.25 -0.09
C LEU A 579 40.39 14.75 -0.28
N ARG A 580 40.63 15.19 -1.52
CA ARG A 580 40.82 16.62 -1.85
C ARG A 580 39.55 17.42 -1.58
N ASP A 581 38.38 16.92 -2.00
CA ASP A 581 37.08 17.57 -1.83
C ASP A 581 36.67 17.66 -0.35
N MET A 582 37.21 16.77 0.50
CA MET A 582 37.07 16.79 1.96
C MET A 582 38.14 17.66 2.66
N ASP A 583 38.88 18.49 1.91
CA ASP A 583 39.93 19.38 2.41
C ASP A 583 41.04 18.68 3.22
N TYR A 584 41.40 17.44 2.83
CA TYR A 584 42.54 16.76 3.46
C TYR A 584 43.85 17.51 3.21
N PRO A 585 44.79 17.52 4.18
CA PRO A 585 46.11 18.13 4.01
C PRO A 585 46.82 17.68 2.74
N LEU A 586 47.36 18.63 1.97
CA LEU A 586 48.06 18.35 0.70
C LEU A 586 49.21 17.36 0.85
N GLU A 587 49.89 17.36 2.00
CA GLU A 587 50.96 16.41 2.34
C GLU A 587 50.49 14.94 2.27
N ILE A 588 49.25 14.66 2.69
CA ILE A 588 48.65 13.32 2.60
C ILE A 588 48.39 12.97 1.14
N LEU A 589 47.81 13.91 0.37
CA LEU A 589 47.50 13.70 -1.04
C LEU A 589 48.75 13.46 -1.89
N ASP A 590 49.82 14.21 -1.63
CA ASP A 590 51.10 14.07 -2.32
C ASP A 590 51.82 12.77 -1.94
N THR A 591 51.72 12.35 -0.66
CA THR A 591 52.20 11.03 -0.24
C THR A 591 51.48 9.92 -0.98
N ILE A 592 50.15 9.99 -1.11
CA ILE A 592 49.38 8.98 -1.86
C ILE A 592 49.79 8.91 -3.33
N LYS A 593 50.02 10.07 -3.99
CA LYS A 593 50.48 10.11 -5.40
C LYS A 593 51.87 9.53 -5.61
N THR A 594 52.75 9.68 -4.62
CA THR A 594 54.15 9.22 -4.70
C THR A 594 54.33 7.79 -4.19
N TYR A 595 53.36 7.27 -3.46
CA TYR A 595 53.36 5.90 -2.96
C TYR A 595 52.92 4.91 -4.06
N ASP A 596 53.91 4.39 -4.79
CA ASP A 596 53.68 3.38 -5.83
C ASP A 596 53.62 1.96 -5.22
N ILE A 597 52.47 1.30 -5.40
CA ILE A 597 52.22 -0.07 -4.93
C ILE A 597 52.87 -1.09 -5.89
N SER A 598 53.33 -0.66 -7.08
CA SER A 598 53.82 -1.52 -8.16
C SER A 598 55.29 -1.95 -8.07
N ASN A 599 55.89 -2.03 -6.87
CA ASN A 599 57.17 -2.72 -6.68
C ASN A 599 57.01 -4.24 -6.57
N LYS A 600 56.45 -4.84 -7.62
CA LYS A 600 56.83 -6.17 -8.11
C LYS A 600 57.26 -6.00 -9.56
N ASP A 601 58.59 -5.85 -9.72
CA ASP A 601 59.39 -5.99 -10.95
C ASP A 601 58.63 -5.90 -12.29
N ILE A 602 58.69 -4.75 -12.97
CA ILE A 602 58.91 -4.61 -14.43
C ILE A 602 59.25 -3.13 -14.71
N ALA A 603 60.34 -2.92 -15.46
CA ALA A 603 60.98 -1.64 -15.72
C ALA A 603 60.07 -0.56 -16.34
N VAL A 604 60.14 0.64 -15.77
CA VAL A 604 59.54 1.88 -16.31
C VAL A 604 60.50 2.47 -17.35
N GLU A 605 60.05 2.59 -18.61
CA GLU A 605 60.70 3.47 -19.58
C GLU A 605 60.24 4.93 -19.36
N ASP A 606 61.22 5.80 -19.13
CA ASP A 606 61.08 7.22 -18.82
C ASP A 606 60.42 8.06 -19.92
N ILE A 607 59.38 8.82 -19.55
CA ILE A 607 58.92 9.97 -20.33
C ILE A 607 59.77 11.20 -19.95
N LYS A 608 60.76 11.55 -20.80
CA LYS A 608 61.58 12.76 -20.68
C LYS A 608 60.77 14.03 -21.01
N ILE A 609 60.56 14.89 -20.01
CA ILE A 609 60.12 16.27 -20.19
C ILE A 609 61.35 17.18 -20.43
N LYS A 610 61.42 17.82 -21.60
CA LYS A 610 62.43 18.82 -21.97
C LYS A 610 62.29 20.10 -21.12
N LYS A 611 63.25 20.36 -20.22
CA LYS A 611 63.50 21.69 -19.65
C LYS A 611 64.18 22.60 -20.70
N LYS A 612 63.53 23.70 -21.09
CA LYS A 612 64.17 24.81 -21.81
C LYS A 612 65.03 25.62 -20.81
N LYS A 613 66.35 25.65 -21.06
CA LYS A 613 67.32 26.57 -20.44
C LYS A 613 66.96 28.02 -20.83
N LYS A 614 66.88 28.91 -19.83
CA LYS A 614 67.07 30.36 -20.00
C LYS A 614 68.42 30.68 -19.35
N ILE A 615 69.39 31.14 -20.15
CA ILE A 615 70.65 31.72 -19.67
C ILE A 615 70.79 33.11 -20.30
N SER A 616 70.97 34.09 -19.40
CA SER A 616 71.62 35.41 -19.49
C SER A 616 71.15 36.40 -20.58
N THR A 617 71.20 37.72 -20.40
CA THR A 617 72.35 38.49 -19.91
C THR A 617 71.95 39.90 -19.46
N THR A 618 72.64 40.34 -18.41
CA THR A 618 73.00 41.69 -17.97
C THR A 618 73.14 42.73 -19.09
N GLN A 619 72.41 43.85 -19.00
CA GLN A 619 72.87 45.22 -18.71
C GLN A 619 71.69 46.20 -18.77
#